data_AF-A0A0J1HLW4-F1
#
_entry.id   AF-A0A0J1HLW4-F1
#
_cell.length_a   1.000
_cell.length_b   1.000
_cell.length_c   1.000
_cell.angle_alpha   90.00
_cell.angle_beta   90.00
_cell.angle_gamma   90.00
#
_symmetry.space_group_name_H-M   'P 1'
#
loop_
_entity.id
_entity.type
_entity.pdbx_description
1 polymer ?
#
loop_
_entity_poly.entity_id
_entity_poly.type
_entity_poly.pdbx_seq_one_letter_code
_entity_poly.pdbx_strand_id
1 'polypeptide(L)' 'MTKKYTILGKVIAWLGFLFFMLGFMFNESIGVLREDIPEDFYPFSLPSIIIGIILLLISNFFKKKNV' A
#
# COMPACT_ATOMS: atom_id res chain seq x y z
N MET A 1 -6.80 -12.96 -22.91
CA MET A 1 -5.98 -12.35 -21.84
C MET A 1 -6.28 -13.06 -20.52
N THR A 2 -5.48 -14.06 -20.15
CA THR A 2 -5.68 -14.88 -18.94
C THR A 2 -5.49 -14.00 -17.69
N LYS A 3 -6.56 -13.78 -16.92
CA LYS A 3 -6.51 -13.00 -15.67
C LYS A 3 -5.64 -13.76 -14.64
N LYS A 4 -4.36 -13.37 -14.51
CA LYS A 4 -3.39 -13.89 -13.52
C LYS A 4 -3.83 -13.72 -12.05
N TYR A 5 -4.73 -12.77 -11.77
CA TYR A 5 -5.19 -12.45 -10.41
C TYR A 5 -6.71 -12.52 -10.31
N THR A 6 -7.20 -13.00 -9.16
CA THR A 6 -8.61 -12.87 -8.79
C THR A 6 -8.95 -11.38 -8.63
N ILE A 7 -10.24 -11.02 -8.76
CA ILE A 7 -10.70 -9.63 -8.60
C ILE A 7 -10.33 -9.12 -7.19
N LEU A 8 -10.51 -9.96 -6.17
CA LEU A 8 -10.14 -9.67 -4.79
C LEU A 8 -8.63 -9.39 -4.64
N GLY A 9 -7.76 -10.24 -5.20
CA GLY A 9 -6.31 -10.02 -5.14
C GLY A 9 -5.89 -8.69 -5.77
N LYS A 10 -6.53 -8.28 -6.87
CA LYS A 10 -6.27 -6.96 -7.48
C LYS A 10 -6.69 -5.81 -6.58
N VAL A 11 -7.86 -5.89 -5.94
CA VAL A 11 -8.35 -4.85 -5.03
C VAL A 11 -7.42 -4.72 -3.82
N ILE A 12 -7.03 -5.84 -3.21
CA ILE A 12 -6.10 -5.87 -2.08
C ILE A 12 -4.74 -5.28 -2.48
N ALA A 13 -4.23 -5.60 -3.68
CA ALA A 13 -2.99 -5.03 -4.18
C ALA A 13 -3.08 -3.50 -4.36
N TRP A 14 -4.18 -3.00 -4.93
CA TRP A 14 -4.40 -1.55 -5.09
C TRP A 14 -4.52 -0.83 -3.75
N LEU A 15 -5.24 -1.42 -2.78
CA LEU A 15 -5.32 -0.87 -1.43
C LEU A 15 -3.95 -0.86 -0.75
N GLY A 16 -3.20 -1.96 -0.84
CA GLY A 16 -1.85 -2.02 -0.28
C GLY A 16 -0.90 -0.99 -0.88
N PHE A 17 -0.96 -0.82 -2.19
CA PHE A 17 -0.20 0.22 -2.89
C PHE A 17 -0.60 1.63 -2.44
N LEU A 18 -1.90 1.90 -2.27
CA LEU A 18 -2.41 3.19 -1.80
C LEU A 18 -1.89 3.52 -0.39
N PHE A 19 -2.01 2.59 0.56
CA PHE A 19 -1.53 2.79 1.93
C PHE A 19 -0.01 2.94 1.99
N PHE A 20 0.72 2.17 1.18
CA PHE A 20 2.17 2.30 1.07
C PHE A 20 2.57 3.69 0.56
N MET A 21 1.93 4.18 -0.50
CA MET A 21 2.19 5.50 -1.07
C MET A 21 1.82 6.63 -0.10
N LEU A 22 0.67 6.55 0.56
CA LEU A 22 0.26 7.54 1.56
C LEU A 22 1.24 7.58 2.73
N GLY A 23 1.63 6.41 3.25
CA GLY A 23 2.60 6.34 4.33
C GLY A 23 3.95 6.89 3.91
N PHE A 24 4.41 6.62 2.69
CA PHE A 24 5.64 7.20 2.15
C PHE A 24 5.54 8.73 1.99
N MET A 25 4.40 9.23 1.50
CA MET A 25 4.14 10.65 1.31
C MET A 25 4.16 11.43 2.64
N PHE A 26 3.59 10.83 3.70
CA PHE A 26 3.54 11.42 5.05
C PHE A 26 4.80 11.14 5.89
N ASN A 27 5.85 10.55 5.32
CA ASN A 27 7.05 10.25 6.08
C ASN A 27 7.89 11.51 6.33
N GLU A 28 8.23 11.77 7.59
CA GLU A 28 9.01 12.95 7.98
C GLU A 28 10.42 12.98 7.36
N SER A 29 11.02 11.83 7.08
CA SER A 29 12.41 11.75 6.60
C SER A 29 12.53 11.69 5.07
N ILE A 30 11.56 11.10 4.38
CA ILE A 30 11.63 10.79 2.93
C ILE A 30 10.39 11.24 2.14
N GLY A 31 9.41 11.85 2.80
CA GLY A 31 8.14 12.25 2.21
C GLY A 31 8.27 13.46 1.28
N VAL A 32 7.58 13.38 0.14
CA VAL A 32 7.62 14.41 -0.91
C VAL A 32 6.91 15.70 -0.48
N LEU A 33 5.99 15.63 0.48
CA LEU A 33 5.18 16.76 0.95
C LEU A 33 5.56 17.23 2.36
N ARG A 34 6.79 16.97 2.81
CA ARG A 34 7.23 17.24 4.19
C ARG A 34 6.92 18.66 4.69
N GLU A 35 6.98 19.68 3.84
CA GLU A 35 6.76 21.06 4.25
C GLU A 35 5.28 21.47 4.28
N ASP A 36 4.41 20.71 3.61
CA ASP A 36 2.99 21.05 3.39
C ASP A 36 2.02 20.19 4.21
N ILE A 37 2.53 19.20 4.96
CA ILE A 37 1.71 18.25 5.74
C ILE A 37 1.66 18.66 7.22
N PRO A 38 0.46 18.73 7.84
CA PRO A 38 0.34 18.91 9.28
C PRO A 38 1.06 17.80 10.07
N GLU A 39 1.80 18.17 11.10
CA GLU A 39 2.61 17.23 11.91
C GLU A 39 1.79 16.06 12.50
N ASP A 40 0.49 16.28 12.71
CA ASP A 40 -0.48 15.27 13.16
C ASP A 40 -0.51 14.01 12.26
N PHE A 41 -0.06 14.11 11.00
CA PHE A 41 -0.05 12.99 10.06
C PHE A 41 1.22 12.14 10.09
N TYR A 42 2.34 12.64 10.63
CA TYR A 42 3.61 11.91 10.69
C TYR A 42 3.54 10.58 11.46
N PRO A 43 2.84 10.49 12.61
CA PRO A 43 2.69 9.23 13.33
C PRO A 43 1.99 8.14 12.52
N PHE A 44 1.17 8.52 11.53
CA PHE A 44 0.43 7.57 10.67
C PHE A 44 1.25 7.07 9.48
N SER A 45 2.41 7.68 9.18
CA SER A 45 3.27 7.28 8.07
C SER A 45 3.73 5.83 8.21
N LEU A 46 4.42 5.51 9.30
CA LEU A 46 5.00 4.19 9.55
C LEU A 46 3.92 3.09 9.59
N PRO A 47 2.80 3.24 10.33
CA PRO A 47 1.69 2.30 10.30
C PRO A 47 1.11 2.09 8.90
N SER A 48 0.94 3.16 8.11
CA SER A 48 0.40 3.07 6.74
C SER A 48 1.34 2.32 5.81
N ILE A 49 2.65 2.55 5.90
CA ILE A 49 3.67 1.80 5.15
C ILE A 49 3.59 0.32 5.50
N ILE A 50 3.56 -0.02 6.79
CA ILE A 50 3.51 -1.41 7.27
C ILE A 50 2.25 -2.11 6.74
N ILE A 51 1.07 -1.49 6.89
CA ILE A 51 -0.20 -2.02 6.40
C ILE A 51 -0.16 -2.19 4.88
N GLY A 52 0.38 -1.20 4.16
CA GLY A 52 0.53 -1.25 2.71
C GLY A 52 1.36 -2.44 2.23
N ILE A 53 2.52 -2.67 2.87
CA ILE A 53 3.39 -3.83 2.57
C ILE A 53 2.66 -5.14 2.87
N ILE A 54 2.00 -5.26 4.04
CA ILE A 54 1.26 -6.47 4.42
C ILE A 54 0.18 -6.77 3.38
N LEU A 55 -0.62 -5.79 2.97
CA LEU A 55 -1.66 -5.96 1.96
C LEU A 55 -1.06 -6.36 0.60
N LEU A 56 0.05 -5.77 0.18
CA LEU A 56 0.74 -6.16 -1.05
C LEU A 56 1.21 -7.63 -1.00
N LEU A 57 1.78 -8.05 0.14
CA LEU A 57 2.20 -9.45 0.33
C LEU A 57 0.99 -10.40 0.33
N ILE A 58 -0.07 -10.06 1.05
CA ILE A 58 -1.31 -10.86 1.10
C ILE A 58 -1.94 -10.98 -0.29
N SER A 59 -1.92 -9.91 -1.09
CA SER A 59 -2.46 -9.91 -2.46
C SER A 59 -1.84 -10.99 -3.35
N ASN A 60 -0.58 -11.38 -3.09
CA ASN A 60 0.11 -12.43 -3.82
C ASN A 60 -0.49 -13.82 -3.60
N PHE A 61 -1.13 -14.07 -2.46
CA PHE A 61 -1.81 -15.33 -2.19
C PHE A 61 -3.13 -15.47 -2.97
N PHE A 62 -3.69 -14.36 -3.45
CA PHE A 62 -4.91 -14.32 -4.25
C PHE A 62 -4.66 -14.42 -5.77
N LYS A 63 -3.47 -14.90 -6.17
CA LYS A 63 -3.16 -15.24 -7.56
C LYS A 63 -4.06 -16.40 -8.01
N LYS A 64 -4.66 -16.28 -9.19
CA LYS A 64 -5.48 -17.35 -9.75
C LYS A 64 -4.51 -18.48 -10.11
N LYS A 65 -4.60 -19.61 -9.42
CA LYS A 65 -3.87 -20.83 -9.78
C LYS A 65 -4.40 -21.25 -11.16
N ASN A 66 -3.62 -21.02 -12.21
CA ASN A 66 -3.88 -21.62 -13.52
C ASN A 66 -3.54 -23.11 -13.34
N VAL A 67 -4.52 -23.88 -12.89
CA VAL A 67 -4.54 -25.33 -13.11
C VAL A 67 -5.14 -25.54 -14.48
#